data_AF-A0A9W6YWE7-F1
#
_entry.id   AF-A0A9W6YWE7-F1
#
_cell.length_a   1.000
_cell.length_b   1.000
_cell.length_c   1.000
_cell.angle_alpha   90.00
_cell.angle_beta   90.00
_cell.angle_gamma   90.00
#
_symmetry.space_group_name_H-M   'P 1'
#
loop_
_entity.id
_entity.type
_entity.pdbx_description
1 polymer ?
#
loop_
_entity_poly.entity_id
_entity_poly.type
_entity_poly.pdbx_seq_one_letter_code
_entity_poly.pdbx_strand_id
1 'polypeptide(L)'
;MTMKRLHWLNVNSRGPSLRFGTGHIYNNYYDNMNDCINIRKGAKALVENNVFAGSSAKGLYSVDGTGKAQASGNDFGKASNSIGSTTLSMKYKYSLKNAGDVASYVKSNAGAIL
;
A
#
# COMPACT_ATOMS: atom_id res chain seq x y z
N MET A 1 -0.51 -12.65 -2.78
CA MET A 1 -1.78 -11.92 -2.50
C MET A 1 -1.77 -10.61 -3.26
N THR A 2 -2.92 -10.14 -3.76
CA THR A 2 -3.06 -8.82 -4.43
C THR A 2 -4.09 -7.96 -3.72
N MET A 3 -3.75 -6.71 -3.37
CA MET A 3 -4.64 -5.71 -2.77
C MET A 3 -4.67 -4.48 -3.66
N LYS A 4 -5.84 -4.12 -4.19
CA LYS A 4 -5.97 -3.01 -5.13
C LYS A 4 -7.23 -2.21 -4.92
N ARG A 5 -7.14 -0.88 -5.11
CA ARG A 5 -8.30 0.04 -5.15
C ARG A 5 -9.19 -0.03 -3.91
N LEU A 6 -8.57 -0.28 -2.76
CA LEU A 6 -9.23 -0.25 -1.46
C LEU A 6 -9.16 1.15 -0.84
N HIS A 7 -10.21 1.52 -0.11
CA HIS A 7 -10.24 2.72 0.72
C HIS A 7 -10.02 2.33 2.19
N TRP A 8 -8.88 2.71 2.76
CA TRP A 8 -8.57 2.53 4.17
C TRP A 8 -8.83 3.83 4.91
N LEU A 9 -10.07 4.03 5.36
CA LEU A 9 -10.52 5.26 6.02
C LEU A 9 -10.64 5.08 7.53
N ASN A 10 -9.93 5.90 8.30
CA ASN A 10 -9.99 5.94 9.77
C ASN A 10 -9.72 4.57 10.43
N VAL A 11 -8.79 3.80 9.84
CA VAL A 11 -8.35 2.51 10.36
C VAL A 11 -7.01 2.69 11.06
N ASN A 12 -6.81 2.10 12.23
CA ASN A 12 -5.57 2.31 12.98
C ASN A 12 -4.36 1.60 12.35
N SER A 13 -4.49 0.33 11.96
CA SER A 13 -3.33 -0.47 11.54
C SER A 13 -3.66 -1.66 10.64
N ARG A 14 -2.61 -2.29 10.07
CA ARG A 14 -2.64 -3.56 9.32
C ARG A 14 -3.34 -3.49 7.96
N GLY A 15 -2.95 -2.53 7.13
CA GLY A 15 -3.51 -2.33 5.79
C GLY A 15 -2.59 -2.73 4.63
N PRO A 16 -1.76 -3.80 4.65
CA PRO A 16 -1.81 -5.01 5.49
C PRO A 16 -0.69 -5.13 6.53
N SER A 17 -0.77 -6.18 7.35
CA SER A 17 0.40 -6.78 8.01
C SER A 17 0.82 -8.07 7.30
N LEU A 18 1.63 -7.92 6.26
CA LEU A 18 2.06 -9.01 5.39
C LEU A 18 3.19 -9.82 6.06
N ARG A 19 3.02 -11.14 6.10
CA ARG A 19 4.01 -12.10 6.60
C ARG A 19 4.21 -13.18 5.55
N PHE A 20 5.46 -13.58 5.33
CA PHE A 20 5.84 -14.59 4.35
C PHE A 20 5.36 -14.29 2.91
N GLY A 21 5.89 -15.03 1.93
CA GLY A 21 5.44 -14.97 0.53
C GLY A 21 5.58 -13.60 -0.15
N THR A 22 4.78 -13.40 -1.21
CA THR A 22 4.82 -12.20 -2.05
C THR A 22 3.46 -11.51 -2.16
N GLY A 23 3.45 -10.20 -1.91
CA GLY A 23 2.30 -9.31 -2.05
C GLY A 23 2.41 -8.38 -3.26
N HIS A 24 1.28 -7.97 -3.81
CA HIS A 24 1.20 -6.83 -4.72
C HIS A 24 0.12 -5.88 -4.22
N ILE A 25 0.51 -4.66 -3.84
CA ILE A 25 -0.34 -3.68 -3.17
C ILE A 25 -0.30 -2.41 -4.03
N TYR A 26 -1.38 -2.11 -4.75
CA TYR A 26 -1.37 -0.99 -5.69
C TYR A 26 -2.66 -0.21 -5.80
N ASN A 27 -2.57 1.09 -6.11
CA ASN A 27 -3.72 1.99 -6.24
C ASN A 27 -4.70 1.94 -5.05
N ASN A 28 -4.22 1.71 -3.84
CA ASN A 28 -5.03 1.84 -2.63
C ASN A 28 -4.93 3.27 -2.09
N TYR A 29 -5.98 3.71 -1.40
CA TYR A 29 -6.03 5.02 -0.76
C TYR A 29 -6.10 4.85 0.76
N TYR A 30 -5.05 5.29 1.45
CA TYR A 30 -4.91 5.29 2.91
C TYR A 30 -5.23 6.68 3.45
N ASP A 31 -6.37 6.82 4.12
CA ASP A 31 -6.92 8.09 4.60
C ASP A 31 -7.07 8.04 6.12
N ASN A 32 -6.23 8.80 6.83
CA ASN A 32 -6.15 8.80 8.30
C ASN A 32 -5.82 7.41 8.89
N MET A 33 -4.73 6.78 8.43
CA MET A 33 -4.27 5.47 8.93
C MET A 33 -2.86 5.52 9.53
N ASN A 34 -2.74 5.27 10.84
CA ASN A 34 -1.48 5.42 11.56
C ASN A 34 -0.42 4.40 11.11
N ASP A 35 -0.76 3.11 11.10
CA ASP A 35 0.15 2.01 10.73
C ASP A 35 -0.31 1.31 9.45
N CYS A 36 0.04 1.84 8.28
CA CYS A 36 -0.48 1.39 6.99
C CYS A 36 0.08 0.02 6.57
N ILE A 37 1.18 -0.01 5.80
CA ILE A 37 1.71 -1.24 5.21
C ILE A 37 2.91 -1.74 6.01
N ASN A 38 2.74 -2.85 6.71
CA ASN A 38 3.81 -3.54 7.43
C ASN A 38 4.18 -4.85 6.73
N ILE A 39 5.37 -4.90 6.14
CA ILE A 39 5.93 -6.10 5.53
C ILE A 39 6.94 -6.69 6.50
N ARG A 40 6.77 -7.95 6.88
CA ARG A 40 7.60 -8.58 7.90
C ARG A 40 7.72 -10.08 7.71
N LYS A 41 8.50 -10.74 8.57
CA LYS A 41 8.76 -12.18 8.51
C LYS A 41 9.17 -12.65 7.10
N GLY A 42 10.15 -11.96 6.51
CA GLY A 42 10.73 -12.31 5.20
C GLY A 42 9.81 -12.11 4.00
N ALA A 43 8.63 -11.49 4.18
CA ALA A 43 7.75 -11.17 3.07
C ALA A 43 8.40 -10.16 2.11
N LYS A 44 7.99 -10.23 0.85
CA LYS A 44 8.32 -9.22 -0.16
C LYS A 44 7.04 -8.66 -0.77
N ALA A 45 7.01 -7.38 -1.11
CA ALA A 45 5.88 -6.82 -1.84
C ALA A 45 6.28 -5.88 -2.97
N LEU A 46 5.51 -5.90 -4.05
CA LEU A 46 5.47 -4.83 -5.02
C LEU A 46 4.42 -3.82 -4.52
N VAL A 47 4.80 -2.56 -4.32
CA VAL A 47 3.97 -1.51 -3.70
C VAL A 47 3.92 -0.31 -4.64
N GLU A 48 2.83 -0.15 -5.39
CA GLU A 48 2.80 0.76 -6.55
C GLU A 48 1.62 1.73 -6.53
N ASN A 49 1.90 3.01 -6.77
CA ASN A 49 0.88 4.04 -6.98
C ASN A 49 -0.23 4.05 -5.91
N ASN A 50 0.10 3.78 -4.65
CA ASN A 50 -0.81 3.98 -3.51
C ASN A 50 -0.72 5.43 -3.04
N VAL A 51 -1.78 5.92 -2.41
CA VAL A 51 -1.86 7.29 -1.89
C VAL A 51 -2.07 7.25 -0.39
N PHE A 52 -1.29 8.03 0.36
CA PHE A 52 -1.38 8.18 1.81
C PHE A 52 -1.70 9.64 2.15
N ALA A 53 -2.80 9.87 2.86
CA ALA A 53 -3.33 11.19 3.12
C ALA A 53 -3.80 11.36 4.59
N GLY A 54 -4.15 12.60 4.93
CA GLY A 54 -4.66 12.95 6.24
C GLY A 54 -3.63 12.75 7.35
N SER A 55 -4.04 12.10 8.44
CA SER A 55 -3.18 11.76 9.59
C SER A 55 -2.37 10.48 9.40
N SER A 56 -2.26 9.95 8.18
CA SER A 56 -1.50 8.72 7.92
C SER A 56 0.00 8.92 8.23
N ALA A 57 0.62 7.96 8.94
CA ALA A 57 1.94 8.16 9.54
C ALA A 57 3.01 7.17 9.05
N LYS A 58 2.80 5.86 9.24
CA LYS A 58 3.73 4.81 8.76
C LYS A 58 3.19 4.20 7.48
N GLY A 59 3.53 4.82 6.35
CA GLY A 59 3.02 4.42 5.04
C GLY A 59 3.52 3.03 4.63
N LEU A 60 4.83 2.81 4.69
CA LEU A 60 5.45 1.55 4.29
C LEU A 60 6.67 1.24 5.16
N TYR A 61 6.63 0.14 5.91
CA TYR A 61 7.65 -0.17 6.92
C TYR A 61 7.79 -1.69 7.19
N SER A 62 8.88 -2.07 7.87
CA SER A 62 9.07 -3.41 8.44
C SER A 62 9.39 -3.28 9.92
N VAL A 63 8.51 -3.81 10.77
CA VAL A 63 8.73 -3.74 12.24
C VAL A 63 9.88 -4.63 12.72
N ASP A 64 10.19 -5.72 11.99
CA ASP A 64 11.25 -6.65 12.35
C ASP A 64 12.48 -6.56 11.43
N GLY A 65 12.48 -5.59 10.50
CA GLY A 65 13.57 -5.37 9.54
C GLY A 65 13.73 -6.45 8.48
N THR A 66 12.89 -7.50 8.48
CA THR A 66 13.05 -8.64 7.55
C THR A 66 12.27 -8.47 6.25
N GLY A 67 11.27 -7.60 6.23
CA GLY A 67 10.43 -7.35 5.07
C GLY A 67 11.11 -6.42 4.06
N LYS A 68 10.86 -6.67 2.77
CA LYS A 68 11.37 -5.82 1.68
C LYS A 68 10.27 -5.44 0.69
N ALA A 69 10.39 -4.28 0.06
CA ALA A 69 9.49 -3.86 -1.01
C ALA A 69 10.21 -3.35 -2.24
N GLN A 70 9.61 -3.59 -3.40
CA GLN A 70 9.82 -2.73 -4.56
C GLN A 70 8.73 -1.66 -4.52
N ALA A 71 9.08 -0.41 -4.24
CA ALA A 71 8.13 0.70 -4.14
C ALA A 71 8.31 1.67 -5.31
N SER A 72 7.24 1.98 -6.04
CA SER A 72 7.25 2.86 -7.20
C SER A 72 5.99 3.72 -7.26
N GLY A 73 6.13 4.99 -7.61
CA GLY A 73 5.01 5.90 -7.91
C GLY A 73 3.99 6.16 -6.78
N ASN A 74 4.26 5.75 -5.54
CA ASN A 74 3.39 6.04 -4.39
C ASN A 74 3.46 7.52 -4.00
N ASP A 75 2.32 8.10 -3.63
CA ASP A 75 2.25 9.41 -3.00
C ASP A 75 2.12 9.22 -1.48
N PHE A 76 3.20 9.45 -0.75
CA PHE A 76 3.22 9.26 0.70
C PHE A 76 2.63 10.44 1.47
N GLY A 77 2.38 11.60 0.86
CA GLY A 77 2.00 12.80 1.59
C GLY A 77 2.94 13.07 2.78
N LYS A 78 2.40 13.02 4.00
CA LYS A 78 3.17 13.15 5.26
C LYS A 78 3.62 11.81 5.86
N ALA A 79 3.18 10.69 5.31
CA ALA A 79 3.54 9.37 5.80
C ALA A 79 5.00 9.02 5.45
N SER A 80 5.59 8.17 6.28
CA SER A 80 6.97 7.70 6.13
C SER A 80 7.07 6.42 5.30
N ASN A 81 8.21 6.25 4.64
CA ASN A 81 8.65 5.02 4.02
C ASN A 81 10.03 4.63 4.57
N SER A 82 10.10 3.51 5.30
CA SER A 82 11.32 3.00 5.94
C SER A 82 11.60 1.54 5.62
N ILE A 83 11.00 1.02 4.54
CA ILE A 83 11.19 -0.37 4.12
C ILE A 83 12.54 -0.59 3.41
N GLY A 84 13.14 -1.78 3.59
CA GLY A 84 14.25 -2.20 2.75
C GLY A 84 13.80 -2.48 1.30
N SER A 85 14.69 -2.24 0.33
CA SER A 85 14.38 -2.42 -1.09
C SER A 85 14.54 -3.88 -1.56
N THR A 86 13.80 -4.27 -2.59
CA THR A 86 13.99 -5.52 -3.35
C THR A 86 13.51 -5.33 -4.79
N THR A 87 13.77 -6.32 -5.65
CA THR A 87 13.25 -6.35 -7.03
C THR A 87 12.22 -7.47 -7.16
N LEU A 88 11.06 -7.14 -7.72
CA LEU A 88 9.94 -8.06 -7.92
C LEU A 88 9.24 -7.77 -9.26
N SER A 89 8.72 -8.82 -9.88
CA SER A 89 7.84 -8.74 -11.03
C SER A 89 6.63 -9.66 -10.85
N MET A 90 5.48 -9.24 -11.35
CA MET A 90 4.25 -10.03 -11.29
C MET A 90 4.02 -10.75 -12.61
N LYS A 91 3.66 -12.03 -12.55
CA LYS A 91 3.44 -12.87 -13.74
C LYS A 91 2.12 -12.60 -14.47
N TYR A 92 1.23 -11.80 -13.88
CA TYR A 92 -0.06 -11.46 -14.46
C TYR A 92 -0.05 -10.03 -15.01
N LYS A 93 -0.92 -9.76 -15.98
CA LYS A 93 -1.11 -8.41 -16.54
C LYS A 93 -1.95 -7.55 -15.58
N TYR A 94 -1.56 -6.30 -15.39
CA TYR A 94 -2.31 -5.31 -14.63
C TYR A 94 -2.04 -3.92 -15.21
N SER A 95 -2.91 -2.98 -14.83
CA SER A 95 -2.79 -1.57 -15.20
C SER A 95 -2.81 -0.73 -13.93
N LEU A 96 -1.87 0.20 -13.84
CA LEU A 96 -1.81 1.18 -12.77
C LEU A 96 -2.59 2.44 -13.16
N LYS A 97 -3.34 2.99 -12.22
CA LYS A 97 -3.77 4.39 -12.27
C LYS A 97 -2.62 5.28 -11.79
N ASN A 98 -2.56 6.51 -12.29
CA ASN A 98 -1.66 7.52 -11.74
C ASN A 98 -2.03 7.80 -10.28
N ALA A 99 -1.05 7.99 -9.41
CA ALA A 99 -1.30 8.23 -7.99
C ALA A 99 -2.26 9.40 -7.74
N GLY A 100 -2.15 10.50 -8.49
CA GLY A 100 -3.06 11.65 -8.39
C GLY A 100 -4.54 11.32 -8.64
N ASP A 101 -4.85 10.27 -9.40
CA ASP A 101 -6.22 9.87 -9.71
C ASP A 101 -6.77 8.82 -8.73
N VAL A 102 -5.93 8.25 -7.87
CA VAL A 102 -6.31 7.11 -7.02
C VAL A 102 -7.34 7.50 -5.98
N ALA A 103 -7.15 8.63 -5.29
CA ALA A 103 -8.04 9.04 -4.21
C ALA A 103 -9.48 9.29 -4.70
N SER A 104 -9.65 10.06 -5.78
CA SER A 104 -10.96 10.31 -6.39
C SER A 104 -11.59 9.03 -6.90
N TYR A 105 -10.81 8.22 -7.64
CA TYR A 105 -11.32 6.95 -8.18
C TYR A 105 -11.79 6.00 -7.08
N VAL A 106 -11.00 5.81 -6.03
CA VAL A 106 -11.34 4.89 -4.93
C VAL A 106 -12.57 5.38 -4.18
N LYS A 107 -12.69 6.68 -3.88
CA LYS A 107 -13.87 7.25 -3.21
C LYS A 107 -15.16 7.03 -4.01
N SER A 108 -15.10 7.05 -5.34
CA SER A 108 -16.27 6.88 -6.20
C SER A 108 -16.59 5.42 -6.56
N ASN A 109 -15.65 4.48 -6.43
CA ASN A 109 -15.80 3.13 -6.99
C ASN A 109 -15.58 2.00 -5.99
N ALA A 110 -15.06 2.27 -4.79
CA ALA A 110 -14.86 1.25 -3.77
C ALA A 110 -16.09 1.12 -2.86
N GLY A 111 -16.43 -0.11 -2.48
CA GLY A 111 -17.59 -0.42 -1.64
C GLY A 111 -18.82 -0.79 -2.47
N ALA A 112 -19.96 -0.97 -1.78
CA ALA A 112 -21.23 -1.20 -2.45
C ALA A 112 -21.71 0.10 -3.10
N ILE A 113 -22.08 0.01 -4.38
CA ILE A 113 -22.77 1.07 -5.10
C ILE A 113 -24.24 0.68 -5.10
N LEU A 114 -25.08 1.53 -4.52
CA LEU A 114 -26.54 1.36 -4.49
C LEU A 114 -27.18 1.89 -5.77
#